data_AF-A0A8T6U666-F1
#
_entry.id   AF-A0A8T6U666-F1
#
_cell.length_a   1.000
_cell.length_b   1.000
_cell.length_c   1.000
_cell.angle_alpha   90.00
_cell.angle_beta   90.00
_cell.angle_gamma   90.00
#
_symmetry.space_group_name_H-M   'P 1'
#
loop_
_entity.id
_entity.type
_entity.pdbx_description
1 polymer ?
#
loop_
_entity_poly.entity_id
_entity_poly.type
_entity_poly.pdbx_seq_one_letter_code
_entity_poly.pdbx_strand_id
1 'polypeptide(L)' 'VVKEFDYEYPFKHIDSIFQDSDIVFTNLEAPFGEEGEAFPKSYTFQVHPDLISVLTAGKINLVSLANNHIMDFGLES' A
#
# COMPACT_ATOMS: atom_id res chain seq x y z
N VAL A 1 -2.87 -1.90 14.10
CA VAL A 1 -3.61 -0.86 13.36
C VAL A 1 -4.82 -1.47 12.66
N VAL A 2 -4.73 -2.11 11.47
CA VAL A 2 -5.94 -2.64 10.79
C VAL A 2 -6.74 -3.67 11.62
N LYS A 3 -6.06 -4.54 12.38
CA LYS A 3 -6.71 -5.51 13.28
C LYS A 3 -7.37 -4.88 14.52
N GLU A 4 -7.10 -3.59 14.77
CA GLU A 4 -7.54 -2.83 15.94
C GLU A 4 -8.45 -1.65 15.54
N PHE A 5 -8.34 -1.19 14.29
CA PHE A 5 -9.02 -0.06 13.67
C PHE A 5 -9.29 -0.41 12.21
N ASP A 6 -10.48 -0.16 11.66
CA ASP A 6 -10.82 -0.50 10.26
C ASP A 6 -9.87 0.11 9.21
N TYR A 7 -9.92 -0.40 7.97
CA TYR A 7 -9.10 0.06 6.83
C TYR A 7 -9.17 1.57 6.54
N GLU A 8 -10.25 2.22 6.97
CA GLU A 8 -10.50 3.65 6.80
C GLU A 8 -9.70 4.52 7.79
N TYR A 9 -9.17 3.92 8.85
CA TYR A 9 -8.49 4.64 9.93
C TYR A 9 -7.38 5.59 9.46
N PRO A 10 -6.48 5.22 8.52
CA PRO A 10 -5.45 6.13 8.01
C PRO A 10 -6.01 7.38 7.32
N PHE A 11 -7.24 7.31 6.81
CA PHE A 11 -7.86 8.36 6.00
C PHE A 11 -8.94 9.15 6.76
N LYS A 12 -9.30 8.72 7.98
CA LYS A 12 -10.40 9.25 8.79
C LYS A 12 -10.44 10.77 8.90
N HIS A 13 -9.28 11.43 8.90
CA HIS A 13 -9.16 12.88 9.06
C HIS A 13 -8.93 13.66 7.77
N ILE A 14 -8.80 12.96 6.64
CA ILE A 14 -8.54 13.56 5.33
C ILE A 14 -9.59 13.18 4.28
N ASP A 15 -10.62 12.42 4.66
CA ASP A 15 -11.62 11.93 3.72
C ASP A 15 -12.38 13.05 2.98
N SER A 16 -12.55 14.21 3.61
CA SER A 16 -13.14 15.40 2.98
C SER A 16 -12.30 15.98 1.83
N ILE A 17 -10.98 15.75 1.82
CA ILE A 17 -10.08 16.22 0.76
C ILE A 17 -10.34 15.44 -0.53
N PHE A 18 -10.75 14.18 -0.42
CA PHE A 18 -10.93 13.27 -1.55
C PHE A 18 -12.33 13.32 -2.17
N GLN A 19 -13.32 13.90 -1.49
CA GLN A 19 -14.72 13.84 -1.94
C GLN A 19 -14.97 14.44 -3.33
N ASP A 20 -14.27 15.51 -3.68
CA ASP A 20 -14.44 16.23 -4.95
C ASP A 20 -13.35 15.90 -5.98
N SER A 21 -12.50 14.89 -5.72
CA SER A 21 -11.37 14.56 -6.58
C SER A 21 -11.73 13.50 -7.62
N ASP A 22 -11.48 13.79 -8.91
CA ASP A 22 -11.58 12.79 -9.98
C ASP A 22 -10.47 11.73 -9.87
N ILE A 23 -9.29 12.13 -9.39
CA ILE A 23 -8.12 11.28 -9.22
C ILE A 23 -7.57 11.46 -7.80
N VAL A 24 -7.43 10.34 -7.09
CA VAL A 24 -6.68 10.25 -5.84
C VAL A 24 -5.53 9.30 -6.10
N PHE A 25 -4.34 9.87 -6.19
CA PHE A 25 -3.12 9.20 -6.63
C PHE A 25 -2.16 8.98 -5.45
N THR A 26 -1.47 7.83 -5.44
CA THR A 26 -0.36 7.59 -4.50
C THR A 26 0.78 6.80 -5.13
N ASN A 27 1.94 6.86 -4.49
CA ASN A 27 3.07 5.98 -4.79
C ASN A 27 2.98 4.71 -3.92
N LEU A 28 2.90 3.55 -4.57
CA LEU A 28 2.89 2.26 -3.89
C LEU A 28 4.33 1.82 -3.60
N GLU A 29 4.80 2.17 -2.40
CA GLU A 29 6.16 1.90 -1.96
C GLU A 29 6.45 0.41 -1.82
N ALA A 30 5.53 -0.35 -1.23
CA ALA A 30 5.75 -1.74 -0.89
C ALA A 30 4.87 -2.66 -1.76
N PRO A 31 5.44 -3.74 -2.33
CA PRO A 31 4.67 -4.74 -3.05
C PRO A 31 3.70 -5.48 -2.11
N PHE A 32 2.55 -5.89 -2.65
CA PHE A 32 1.63 -6.80 -1.97
C PHE A 32 2.03 -8.23 -2.30
N GLY A 33 2.31 -9.04 -1.27
CA GLY A 33 2.91 -10.36 -1.45
C GLY A 33 3.00 -11.19 -0.18
N GLU A 34 3.16 -12.49 -0.34
CA GLU A 34 3.33 -13.46 0.76
C GLU A 34 4.50 -14.43 0.54
N GLU A 35 5.11 -14.40 -0.65
CA GLU A 35 6.15 -15.33 -1.08
C GLU A 35 7.50 -14.62 -1.27
N GLY A 36 8.54 -15.37 -1.62
CA GLY A 36 9.88 -14.86 -1.86
C GLY A 36 10.76 -14.71 -0.62
N GLU A 37 12.05 -14.46 -0.87
CA GLU A 37 13.06 -14.28 0.18
C GLU A 37 13.55 -12.84 0.23
N ALA A 38 13.63 -12.29 1.45
CA ALA A 38 14.09 -10.92 1.66
C ALA A 38 15.55 -10.73 1.19
N PHE A 39 15.77 -9.75 0.32
CA PHE A 39 17.13 -9.36 -0.10
C PHE A 39 17.95 -8.82 1.07
N PRO A 40 19.28 -9.09 1.12
CA PRO A 40 20.14 -8.66 2.22
C PRO A 40 20.47 -7.16 2.15
N LYS A 41 19.49 -6.31 2.50
CA LYS A 41 19.63 -4.85 2.62
C LYS A 41 19.02 -4.35 3.93
N SER A 42 19.27 -3.10 4.30
CA SER A 42 18.90 -2.58 5.62
C SER A 42 17.39 -2.59 5.92
N TYR A 43 16.55 -2.43 4.90
CA TYR A 43 15.09 -2.39 5.04
C TYR A 43 14.45 -3.10 3.87
N THR A 44 13.66 -4.14 4.15
CA THR A 44 12.80 -4.79 3.16
C THR A 44 11.33 -4.56 3.48
N PHE A 45 10.51 -4.34 2.46
CA PHE A 45 9.07 -4.15 2.61
C PHE A 45 8.30 -5.15 1.75
N GLN A 46 7.31 -5.79 2.38
CA GLN A 46 6.28 -6.59 1.73
C GLN A 46 5.01 -6.46 2.57
N VAL A 47 3.90 -6.21 1.91
CA VAL A 47 2.61 -6.01 2.55
C VAL A 47 1.73 -7.22 2.25
N HIS A 48 1.06 -7.74 3.26
CA HIS A 48 0.14 -8.86 3.05
C HIS A 48 -1.00 -8.47 2.07
N PRO A 49 -1.31 -9.27 1.04
CA PRO A 49 -2.34 -9.00 0.03
C PRO A 49 -3.71 -8.64 0.60
N ASP A 50 -4.13 -9.25 1.71
CA ASP A 50 -5.36 -8.89 2.44
C ASP A 50 -5.51 -7.40 2.76
N LEU A 51 -4.40 -6.65 2.85
CA LEU A 51 -4.43 -5.22 3.12
C LEU A 51 -4.71 -4.35 1.88
N ILE A 52 -4.87 -4.93 0.69
CA ILE A 52 -5.05 -4.16 -0.56
C ILE A 52 -6.31 -3.28 -0.53
N SER A 53 -7.33 -3.67 0.23
CA SER A 53 -8.56 -2.88 0.44
C SER A 53 -8.32 -1.53 1.13
N VAL A 54 -7.15 -1.32 1.73
CA VAL A 54 -6.78 -0.01 2.28
C VAL A 54 -6.70 1.07 1.20
N LEU A 55 -6.35 0.71 -0.04
CA LEU A 55 -6.28 1.67 -1.15
C LEU A 55 -7.66 2.22 -1.48
N THR A 56 -8.64 1.33 -1.64
CA THR A 56 -10.02 1.72 -1.95
C THR A 56 -10.71 2.39 -0.77
N ALA A 57 -10.42 1.98 0.47
CA ALA A 57 -10.88 2.67 1.68
C ALA A 57 -10.40 4.14 1.75
N GLY A 58 -9.20 4.41 1.20
CA GLY A 58 -8.67 5.77 1.04
C GLY A 58 -9.09 6.49 -0.24
N LYS A 59 -10.06 5.94 -0.99
CA LYS A 59 -10.51 6.44 -2.31
C LYS A 59 -9.39 6.53 -3.36
N ILE A 60 -8.24 5.89 -3.13
CA ILE A 60 -7.11 5.86 -4.07
C ILE A 60 -7.55 5.06 -5.30
N ASN A 61 -7.47 5.70 -6.47
CA ASN A 61 -7.93 5.14 -7.73
C ASN A 61 -6.85 5.08 -8.82
N LEU A 62 -5.66 5.61 -8.52
CA LEU A 62 -4.47 5.48 -9.35
C LEU A 62 -3.24 5.29 -8.46
N VAL A 63 -2.36 4.38 -8.84
CA VAL A 63 -1.08 4.17 -8.15
C VAL A 63 0.09 4.16 -9.13
N SER A 64 1.23 4.72 -8.73
CA SER A 64 2.52 4.39 -9.34
C SER A 64 3.17 3.27 -8.55
N LEU A 65 3.95 2.44 -9.21
CA LEU A 65 4.82 1.49 -8.51
C LEU A 65 6.12 2.21 -8.14
N ALA A 66 6.50 2.13 -6.86
CA ALA A 66 7.80 2.62 -6.43
C ALA A 66 8.91 1.70 -6.96
N ASN A 67 10.09 2.27 -7.22
CA ASN A 67 11.19 1.52 -7.83
C ASN A 67 12.11 0.83 -6.81
N ASN A 68 12.20 1.34 -5.58
CA ASN A 68 13.26 1.00 -4.64
C ASN A 68 12.95 -0.22 -3.76
N HIS A 69 11.69 -0.64 -3.67
CA HIS A 69 11.27 -1.81 -2.89
C HIS A 69 10.50 -2.87 -3.67
N ILE A 70 10.24 -2.65 -4.97
CA ILE A 70 9.50 -3.60 -5.81
C ILE A 70 10.18 -4.97 -5.93
N MET A 71 11.47 -5.06 -5.64
CA MET A 71 12.28 -6.30 -5.72
C MET A 71 12.73 -6.82 -4.37
N ASP A 72 12.16 -6.35 -3.26
CA ASP A 72 12.64 -6.71 -1.91
C ASP A 72 12.54 -8.19 -1.58
N PHE A 73 11.60 -8.88 -2.23
CA PHE A 73 11.34 -10.31 -2.08
C PHE A 73 11.47 -11.06 -3.42
N GLY A 74 12.07 -10.43 -4.44
CA GLY A 74 12.23 -11.01 -5.77
C GLY A 74 10.94 -11.02 -6.60
N LEU A 75 10.97 -11.76 -7.72
CA LEU A 75 9.85 -11.85 -8.67
C LEU A 75 8.70 -12.73 -8.18
N GLU A 76 8.95 -13.52 -7.14
CA GLU A 76 8.00 -14.47 -6.57
C GLU A 76 7.09 -13.81 -5.53
N SER A 77 7.45 -12.59 -5.08
CA SER A 77 6.70 -11.80 -4.09
C SER A 77 5.21 -11.73 -4.36
#